data_AF-A0AAD8EE53-F1
#
_entry.id   AF-A0AAD8EE53-F1
#
_cell.length_a   1.000
_cell.length_b   1.000
_cell.length_c   1.000
_cell.angle_alpha   90.00
_cell.angle_beta   90.00
_cell.angle_gamma   90.00
#
_symmetry.space_group_name_H-M   'P 1'
#
loop_
_entity.id
_entity.type
_entity.pdbx_description
1 polymer ?
#
loop_
_entity_poly.entity_id
_entity_poly.type
_entity_poly.pdbx_seq_one_letter_code
_entity_poly.pdbx_strand_id
1 'polypeptide(L)' 'MPVPLYPSLTPKITDPLWLSVDRPCDDENEINQLEQEHQQWVNSISQEDCDLIPIGKTASG' A
#
# COMPACT_ATOMS: atom_id res chain seq x y z
N MET A 1 -23.30 56.40 3.15
CA MET A 1 -22.46 55.76 2.13
C MET A 1 -21.90 54.47 2.74
N PRO A 2 -22.36 53.28 2.34
CA PRO A 2 -21.77 52.05 2.85
C PRO A 2 -20.35 51.87 2.29
N VAL A 3 -19.44 51.35 3.10
CA VAL A 3 -18.06 51.04 2.69
C VAL A 3 -18.10 49.83 1.74
N PRO A 4 -17.43 49.86 0.58
CA PRO A 4 -17.39 48.70 -0.30
C PRO A 4 -16.64 47.55 0.39
N LEU A 5 -17.27 46.37 0.42
CA LEU A 5 -16.62 45.14 0.84
C LEU A 5 -15.78 44.60 -0.33
N TYR A 6 -14.50 44.36 -0.07
CA TYR A 6 -13.58 43.72 -1.01
C TYR A 6 -13.48 42.22 -0.68
N PRO A 7 -13.29 41.35 -1.69
CA PRO A 7 -13.09 39.93 -1.46
C PRO A 7 -11.77 39.66 -0.74
N SER A 8 -11.70 38.56 0.02
CA SER A 8 -10.45 38.11 0.62
C SER A 8 -9.47 37.63 -0.45
N LEU A 9 -8.21 38.03 -0.32
CA LEU A 9 -7.09 37.57 -1.16
C LEU A 9 -6.27 36.47 -0.48
N THR A 10 -6.75 35.92 0.63
CA THR A 10 -6.09 34.82 1.31
C THR A 10 -6.31 33.51 0.54
N PRO A 11 -5.31 32.61 0.51
CA PRO A 11 -5.49 31.27 -0.03
C PRO A 11 -6.64 30.52 0.63
N LYS A 12 -7.21 29.57 -0.09
CA LYS A 12 -8.19 28.65 0.48
C LYS A 12 -7.49 27.75 1.49
N ILE A 13 -8.13 27.51 2.63
CA ILE A 13 -7.59 26.63 3.68
C ILE A 13 -7.54 25.18 3.18
N THR A 14 -8.57 24.76 2.45
CA THR A 14 -8.68 23.45 1.82
C THR A 14 -8.47 23.61 0.32
N ASP A 15 -7.41 23.00 -0.21
CA ASP A 15 -7.13 22.95 -1.65
C ASP A 15 -6.89 21.50 -2.06
N PRO A 16 -7.56 20.98 -3.10
CA PRO A 16 -7.36 19.61 -3.59
C PRO A 16 -5.90 19.26 -3.91
N LEU A 17 -5.06 20.26 -4.23
CA LEU A 17 -3.65 20.08 -4.51
C LEU A 17 -2.87 19.51 -3.32
N TRP A 18 -3.25 19.87 -2.08
CA TRP A 18 -2.59 19.39 -0.86
C TRP A 18 -3.53 18.67 0.11
N LEU A 19 -4.84 18.79 -0.06
CA LEU A 19 -5.86 18.14 0.74
C LEU A 19 -6.87 17.44 -0.17
N SER A 20 -6.56 16.19 -0.48
CA SER A 20 -7.42 15.30 -1.27
C SER A 20 -7.87 14.15 -0.40
N VAL A 21 -9.05 14.32 0.20
CA VAL A 21 -9.68 13.37 1.14
C VAL A 21 -10.32 12.21 0.39
N ASP A 22 -11.00 12.47 -0.72
CA ASP A 22 -11.72 11.47 -1.52
C ASP A 22 -11.00 11.21 -2.84
N ARG A 23 -9.75 10.75 -2.78
CA ARG A 23 -9.09 10.30 -4.02
C ARG A 23 -9.79 9.02 -4.47
N PRO A 24 -10.24 8.93 -5.73
CA PRO A 24 -10.70 7.66 -6.27
C PRO A 24 -9.51 6.69 -6.23
N CYS A 25 -9.63 5.63 -5.43
CA CYS A 25 -8.68 4.53 -5.33
C CYS A 25 -9.41 3.22 -5.70
N ASP A 26 -8.67 2.25 -6.20
CA ASP A 26 -9.17 0.89 -6.42
C ASP A 26 -8.80 0.05 -5.18
N ASP A 27 -9.65 0.16 -4.17
CA ASP A 27 -9.43 -0.48 -2.86
C ASP A 27 -9.32 -2.01 -3.00
N GLU A 28 -10.07 -2.61 -3.92
CA GLU A 28 -10.05 -4.05 -4.17
C GLU A 28 -8.68 -4.48 -4.71
N ASN A 29 -8.11 -3.75 -5.66
CA ASN A 29 -6.79 -4.07 -6.19
C ASN A 29 -5.68 -3.88 -5.15
N GLU A 30 -5.77 -2.85 -4.31
CA GLU A 30 -4.83 -2.63 -3.20
C GLU A 30 -4.86 -3.82 -2.22
N ILE A 31 -6.05 -4.25 -1.81
CA ILE A 31 -6.22 -5.39 -0.91
C ILE A 31 -5.66 -6.67 -1.54
N ASN A 32 -6.02 -6.96 -2.79
CA ASN A 32 -5.54 -8.15 -3.50
C ASN A 32 -4.00 -8.19 -3.56
N GLN A 33 -3.35 -7.05 -3.78
CA GLN A 33 -1.90 -6.96 -3.81
C GLN A 33 -1.28 -7.26 -2.44
N LEU A 34 -1.84 -6.69 -1.37
CA LEU A 34 -1.37 -6.92 0.00
C LEU A 34 -1.52 -8.40 0.43
N GLU A 35 -2.65 -9.02 0.10
CA GLU A 35 -2.89 -10.43 0.39
C GLU A 35 -1.93 -11.34 -0.40
N GLN A 36 -1.67 -11.01 -1.66
CA GLN A 36 -0.73 -11.76 -2.49
C GLN A 36 0.70 -11.68 -1.94
N GLU A 37 1.16 -10.49 -1.54
CA GLU A 37 2.48 -10.30 -0.93
C GLU A 37 2.59 -11.09 0.37
N HIS A 38 1.55 -11.04 1.21
CA HIS A 38 1.51 -11.81 2.45
C HIS A 38 1.58 -13.32 2.19
N GLN A 39 0.81 -13.82 1.22
CA GLN A 39 0.84 -15.25 0.88
C GLN A 39 2.21 -15.68 0.35
N GLN A 40 2.88 -14.85 -0.45
CA GLN A 40 4.24 -15.10 -0.91
C GLN A 40 5.22 -15.17 0.26
N TRP A 41 5.12 -14.25 1.21
CA TRP A 41 5.96 -14.25 2.41
C TRP A 41 5.76 -15.52 3.26
N VAL A 42 4.51 -15.92 3.52
CA VAL A 42 4.21 -17.17 4.24
C VAL A 42 4.76 -18.39 3.50
N ASN A 43 4.59 -18.44 2.18
CA ASN A 43 5.12 -19.54 1.37
C ASN A 43 6.64 -19.60 1.41
N SER A 44 7.32 -18.45 1.36
CA SER A 44 8.78 -18.36 1.46
C SER A 44 9.29 -18.94 2.77
N ILE A 45 8.62 -18.64 3.89
CA ILE A 45 8.97 -19.21 5.20
C ILE A 45 8.75 -20.72 5.19
N SER A 46 7.62 -21.18 4.66
CA SER A 46 7.31 -22.61 4.67
C SER A 46 8.25 -23.42 3.78
N GLN A 47 8.80 -22.83 2.73
CA GLN A 47 9.69 -23.50 1.78
C GLN A 47 11.16 -23.28 2.08
N GLU A 48 11.48 -22.46 3.09
CA GLU A 48 12.84 -22.17 3.49
C GLU A 48 13.57 -23.50 3.77
N ASP A 49 14.67 -23.71 3.04
CA ASP A 49 15.56 -24.86 3.19
C ASP A 49 14.91 -26.25 3.04
N CYS A 50 13.71 -26.34 2.47
CA CYS A 50 13.00 -27.62 2.28
C CYS A 50 13.73 -28.58 1.32
N ASP A 51 14.53 -28.03 0.40
CA ASP A 51 15.31 -28.80 -0.56
C ASP A 51 16.68 -29.24 0.00
N LEU A 52 17.02 -28.84 1.23
CA LEU A 52 18.28 -29.25 1.86
C LEU A 52 18.23 -30.72 2.27
N ILE A 53 19.18 -31.50 1.75
CA ILE A 53 19.34 -32.90 2.13
C ILE A 53 19.89 -32.96 3.57
N PRO A 54 19.21 -33.63 4.51
CA PRO A 54 19.69 -33.77 5.88
C PRO A 54 21.05 -34.46 5.95
N ILE A 55 21.91 -33.99 6.85
CA ILE A 55 23.23 -34.60 7.09
C ILE A 55 23.05 -36.10 7.43
N GLY A 56 23.78 -36.95 6.71
CA GLY A 56 23.71 -38.40 6.88
C GLY A 56 22.66 -39.11 6.03
N LYS A 57 21.85 -38.40 5.24
CA LYS A 57 21.04 -38.99 4.16
C LYS A 57 21.77 -38.80 2.84
N THR A 58 22.01 -39.88 2.09
CA THR A 58 22.37 -39.77 0.67
C THR A 58 21.10 -39.44 -0.10
N ALA A 59 21.13 -38.47 -1.02
CA ALA A 59 20.09 -38.33 -2.03
C ALA A 59 20.01 -39.64 -2.81
N SER A 60 19.02 -40.47 -2.47
CA SER A 60 18.74 -41.70 -3.20
C SER A 60 17.61 -41.40 -4.18
N GLY A 61 17.96 -41.36 -5.47
CA GLY A 61 17.03 -41.41 -6.60
C GLY A 61 16.76 -40.07 -7.23
#